data_AF-A0A958DCX5-F1
#
_entry.id   AF-A0A958DCX5-F1
#
_cell.length_a   1.000
_cell.length_b   1.000
_cell.length_c   1.000
_cell.angle_alpha   90.00
_cell.angle_beta   90.00
_cell.angle_gamma   90.00
#
_symmetry.space_group_name_H-M   'P 1'
#
loop_
_entity.id
_entity.type
_entity.pdbx_description
1 polymer ?
#
loop_
_entity_poly.entity_id
_entity_poly.type
_entity_poly.pdbx_seq_one_letter_code
_entity_poly.pdbx_strand_id
1 'polypeptide(L)'
;MDRQSENAAEDGMTEMGFRDVPRFRFDPLDIDQVRLLLSLPPGERVRVTSVDAQALAKGLIMGRLRRRFPDLTAEELGFKFVEEIERAKQTRTGS
;
A
#
# COMPACT_ATOMS: atom_id res chain seq x y z
N MET A 1 -22.55 33.71 -53.56
CA MET A 1 -21.50 33.00 -52.80
C MET A 1 -20.85 34.06 -51.95
N ASP A 2 -21.02 34.02 -50.63
CA ASP A 2 -20.02 34.51 -49.67
C ASP A 2 -20.36 33.93 -48.29
N ARG A 3 -19.49 33.01 -47.87
CA ARG A 3 -19.56 32.26 -46.60
C ARG A 3 -18.97 33.13 -45.49
N GLN A 4 -19.73 34.13 -45.05
CA GLN A 4 -19.36 34.96 -43.90
C GLN A 4 -20.55 35.08 -42.94
N SER A 5 -20.98 33.93 -42.43
CA SER A 5 -22.01 33.84 -41.39
C SER A 5 -21.77 32.59 -40.56
N GLU A 6 -20.57 32.44 -40.00
CA GLU A 6 -20.21 31.39 -39.04
C GLU A 6 -18.79 31.67 -38.56
N ASN A 7 -18.63 32.49 -37.51
CA ASN A 7 -17.46 32.53 -36.61
C ASN A 7 -17.52 33.77 -35.70
N ALA A 8 -18.64 33.96 -35.00
CA ALA A 8 -18.73 35.01 -33.98
C ALA A 8 -19.52 34.56 -32.75
N ALA A 9 -19.56 33.25 -32.45
CA ALA A 9 -20.30 32.71 -31.32
C ALA A 9 -19.60 31.53 -30.60
N GLU A 10 -18.30 31.31 -30.80
CA GLU A 10 -17.54 30.25 -30.10
C GLU A 10 -16.49 30.78 -29.13
N ASP A 11 -16.60 32.05 -28.71
CA ASP A 11 -15.56 32.70 -27.90
C ASP A 11 -16.03 33.03 -26.47
N GLY A 12 -16.95 32.22 -25.91
CA GLY A 12 -17.61 32.57 -24.65
C GLY A 12 -17.94 31.47 -23.66
N MET A 13 -17.70 30.17 -23.93
CA MET A 13 -18.14 29.10 -23.02
C MET A 13 -17.27 27.83 -23.05
N THR A 14 -15.96 27.94 -22.84
CA THR A 14 -15.15 26.77 -22.41
C THR A 14 -14.12 27.15 -21.32
N GLU A 15 -14.46 28.13 -20.48
CA GLU A 15 -13.73 28.45 -19.24
C GLU A 15 -14.42 27.75 -18.07
N MET A 16 -14.46 26.42 -18.10
CA MET A 16 -14.63 25.65 -16.86
C MET A 16 -13.73 24.44 -16.94
N GLY A 17 -12.45 24.70 -16.71
CA GLY A 17 -11.41 23.72 -16.66
C GLY A 17 -11.85 22.55 -15.81
N PHE A 18 -11.89 21.38 -16.43
CA PHE A 18 -11.72 20.11 -15.75
C PHE A 18 -10.33 20.19 -15.12
N ARG A 19 -10.26 20.80 -13.93
CA ARG A 19 -9.02 21.03 -13.19
C ARG A 19 -8.34 19.69 -13.09
N ASP A 20 -7.26 19.57 -13.85
CA ASP A 20 -6.08 18.75 -13.64
C ASP A 20 -6.29 17.71 -12.54
N VAL A 21 -7.05 16.65 -12.85
CA VAL A 21 -7.24 15.55 -11.91
C VAL A 21 -5.87 14.91 -11.84
N PRO A 22 -5.15 14.96 -10.70
CA PRO A 22 -3.81 14.40 -10.63
C PRO A 22 -3.93 12.95 -11.03
N ARG A 23 -3.35 12.60 -12.18
CA ARG A 23 -3.19 11.20 -12.58
C ARG A 23 -2.24 10.61 -11.56
N PHE A 24 -2.79 10.07 -10.48
CA PHE A 24 -2.03 9.41 -9.44
C PHE A 24 -1.40 8.17 -10.06
N ARG A 25 -0.22 8.36 -10.64
CA ARG A 25 0.59 7.28 -11.18
C ARG A 25 1.19 6.60 -9.97
N PHE A 26 0.64 5.43 -9.63
CA PHE A 26 1.28 4.54 -8.68
C PHE A 26 2.68 4.24 -9.23
N ASP A 27 3.69 4.91 -8.67
CA ASP A 27 5.07 4.51 -8.89
C ASP A 27 5.30 3.27 -8.02
N PRO A 28 5.50 2.08 -8.60
CA PRO A 28 5.80 0.90 -7.80
C PRO A 28 7.11 1.05 -7.01
N LEU A 29 7.95 2.03 -7.37
CA LEU A 29 9.13 2.42 -6.62
C LEU A 29 8.96 3.84 -6.05
N ASP A 30 8.80 3.93 -4.73
CA ASP A 30 8.98 5.20 -4.04
C ASP A 30 10.49 5.56 -4.02
N ILE A 31 10.91 6.43 -4.95
CA ILE A 31 12.31 6.82 -5.15
C ILE A 31 12.88 7.51 -3.91
N ASP A 32 12.07 8.26 -3.16
CA ASP A 32 12.51 8.95 -1.96
C ASP A 32 12.72 7.95 -0.82
N GLN A 33 11.84 6.96 -0.70
CA GLN A 33 12.03 5.83 0.21
C GLN A 33 13.29 5.01 -0.14
N VAL A 34 13.56 4.76 -1.42
CA VAL A 34 14.78 4.07 -1.87
C VAL A 34 16.03 4.86 -1.51
N ARG A 35 16.04 6.19 -1.71
CA ARG A 35 17.15 7.06 -1.32
C ARG A 35 17.38 7.05 0.19
N LEU A 36 16.31 7.09 0.98
CA LEU A 36 16.38 7.00 2.43
C LEU A 36 16.95 5.65 2.89
N LEU A 37 16.50 4.54 2.29
CA LEU A 37 17.06 3.21 2.55
C LEU A 37 18.55 3.14 2.18
N LEU A 38 18.96 3.68 1.04
CA LEU A 38 20.37 3.69 0.62
C LEU A 38 21.27 4.53 1.54
N SER A 39 20.71 5.51 2.24
CA SER A 39 21.44 6.30 3.25
C SER A 39 21.78 5.49 4.52
N LEU A 40 21.12 4.36 4.75
CA LEU A 40 21.37 3.50 5.91
C LEU A 40 22.56 2.54 5.67
N PRO A 41 23.31 2.18 6.74
CA PRO A 41 24.28 1.10 6.70
C PRO A 41 23.67 -0.22 6.16
N PRO A 42 24.44 -1.09 5.49
CA PRO A 42 23.92 -2.33 4.91
C PRO A 42 23.11 -3.22 5.86
N GLY A 43 23.56 -3.36 7.11
CA GLY A 43 22.84 -4.13 8.12
C GLY A 43 21.50 -3.52 8.52
N GLU A 44 21.40 -2.20 8.55
CA GLU A 44 20.15 -1.49 8.88
C GLU A 44 19.14 -1.55 7.73
N ARG A 45 19.60 -1.56 6.47
CA ARG A 45 18.71 -1.78 5.32
C ARG A 45 17.95 -3.09 5.41
N VAL A 46 18.66 -4.18 5.73
CA VAL A 46 18.05 -5.50 5.92
C VAL A 46 17.07 -5.49 7.09
N ARG A 47 17.37 -4.75 8.16
CA ARG A 47 16.47 -4.61 9.30
C ARG A 47 15.18 -3.87 8.90
N VAL A 48 15.27 -2.76 8.17
CA VAL A 48 14.09 -2.01 7.72
C VAL A 48 13.24 -2.85 6.75
N THR A 49 13.85 -3.47 5.75
CA THR A 49 13.11 -4.34 4.81
C THR A 49 12.51 -5.57 5.49
N SER A 50 13.18 -6.13 6.50
CA SER A 50 12.61 -7.24 7.27
C SER A 50 11.44 -6.81 8.16
N VAL A 51 11.41 -5.55 8.62
CA VAL A 51 10.22 -4.97 9.30
C VAL A 51 9.03 -4.90 8.34
N ASP A 52 9.22 -4.48 7.09
CA ASP A 52 8.14 -4.47 6.09
C ASP A 52 7.63 -5.88 5.79
N ALA A 53 8.54 -6.84 5.64
CA ALA A 53 8.19 -8.25 5.47
C ALA A 53 7.42 -8.82 6.68
N GLN A 54 7.82 -8.44 7.90
CA GLN A 54 7.12 -8.81 9.13
C GLN A 54 5.73 -8.19 9.21
N ALA A 55 5.57 -6.93 8.82
CA ALA A 55 4.29 -6.24 8.78
C ALA A 55 3.32 -6.92 7.80
N LEU A 56 3.79 -7.26 6.61
CA LEU A 56 3.02 -8.02 5.62
C LEU A 56 2.63 -9.41 6.16
N ALA A 57 3.59 -10.17 6.69
CA ALA A 57 3.35 -11.49 7.25
C ALA A 57 2.32 -11.45 8.39
N LYS A 58 2.46 -10.49 9.31
CA LYS A 58 1.49 -10.24 10.39
C LYS A 58 0.11 -9.94 9.83
N GLY A 59 0.00 -9.04 8.85
CA GLY A 59 -1.28 -8.68 8.22
C GLY A 59 -1.98 -9.88 7.58
N LEU A 60 -1.24 -10.73 6.86
CA LEU A 60 -1.78 -11.94 6.24
C LEU A 60 -2.28 -12.95 7.30
N ILE A 61 -1.51 -13.19 8.35
CA ILE A 61 -1.90 -14.10 9.44
C ILE A 61 -3.14 -13.55 10.15
N MET A 62 -3.13 -12.28 10.54
CA MET A 62 -4.26 -11.64 11.22
C MET A 62 -5.53 -11.63 10.36
N GLY A 63 -5.40 -11.38 9.05
CA GLY A 63 -6.53 -11.44 8.12
C GLY A 63 -7.14 -12.84 8.03
N ARG A 64 -6.31 -13.89 8.03
CA ARG A 64 -6.80 -15.28 8.10
C ARG A 64 -7.43 -15.59 9.45
N LEU A 65 -6.82 -15.18 10.56
CA LEU A 65 -7.35 -15.41 11.91
C LEU A 65 -8.71 -14.75 12.09
N ARG A 66 -8.90 -13.53 11.60
CA ARG A 66 -10.20 -12.83 11.65
C ARG A 66 -11.30 -13.55 10.87
N ARG A 67 -10.96 -14.22 9.75
CA ARG A 67 -11.91 -15.06 9.03
C ARG A 67 -12.24 -16.36 9.76
N ARG A 68 -11.25 -16.94 10.45
CA ARG A 68 -11.41 -18.20 11.19
C ARG A 68 -12.13 -18.01 12.54
N PHE A 69 -11.95 -16.85 13.15
CA PHE A 69 -12.48 -16.48 14.45
C PHE A 69 -13.17 -15.10 14.36
N PRO A 70 -14.34 -15.02 13.69
CA PRO A 70 -15.01 -13.76 13.44
C PRO A 70 -15.53 -13.08 14.72
N ASP A 71 -15.81 -13.86 15.76
CA ASP A 71 -16.39 -13.38 17.01
C ASP A 71 -15.33 -12.88 18.02
N LEU A 72 -14.04 -13.09 17.74
CA LEU A 72 -12.96 -12.65 18.62
C LEU A 72 -12.65 -11.17 18.44
N THR A 73 -12.36 -10.51 19.55
CA THR A 73 -11.85 -9.15 19.58
C THR A 73 -10.44 -9.06 18.99
N ALA A 74 -10.00 -7.84 18.67
CA ALA A 74 -8.66 -7.61 18.12
C ALA A 74 -7.54 -8.06 19.08
N GLU A 75 -7.76 -7.92 20.39
CA GLU A 75 -6.84 -8.37 21.44
C GLU A 75 -6.73 -9.89 21.48
N GLU A 76 -7.87 -10.59 21.45
CA GLU A 76 -7.93 -12.05 21.43
C GLU A 76 -7.32 -12.66 20.15
N LEU A 77 -7.53 -12.00 19.01
CA LEU A 77 -6.83 -12.35 17.77
C LEU A 77 -5.31 -12.17 17.91
N GLY A 78 -4.85 -11.18 18.69
CA GLY A 78 -3.44 -10.99 19.03
C GLY A 78 -2.86 -12.18 19.79
N PHE A 79 -3.59 -12.74 20.76
CA PHE A 79 -3.16 -13.96 21.45
C PHE A 79 -3.11 -15.17 20.51
N LYS A 80 -4.08 -15.29 19.58
CA LYS A 80 -4.04 -16.35 18.56
C LYS A 80 -2.88 -16.21 17.58
N PHE A 81 -2.49 -14.98 17.25
CA PHE A 81 -1.29 -14.72 16.46
C PHE A 81 -0.03 -15.25 17.15
N VAL A 82 0.14 -14.97 18.46
CA VAL A 82 1.29 -15.47 19.23
C VAL A 82 1.33 -16.99 19.26
N GLU A 83 0.18 -17.64 19.52
CA GLU A 83 0.06 -19.11 19.51
C GLU A 83 0.55 -19.70 18.17
N GLU A 84 0.20 -19.06 17.06
CA GLU A 84 0.56 -19.54 15.73
C GLU A 84 2.04 -19.38 15.40
N ILE A 85 2.67 -18.29 15.86
CA ILE A 85 4.12 -18.10 15.75
C ILE A 85 4.88 -19.16 16.56
N GLU A 86 4.43 -19.45 17.79
CA GLU A 86 5.06 -20.47 18.64
C GLU A 86 4.91 -21.87 18.05
N ARG A 87 3.73 -22.19 17.50
CA ARG A 87 3.50 -23.45 16.77
C ARG A 87 4.47 -23.59 15.59
N ALA A 88 4.66 -22.54 14.81
CA ALA A 88 5.58 -22.56 13.66
C ALA A 88 7.05 -22.75 14.09
N LYS A 89 7.46 -22.18 15.22
CA LYS A 89 8.81 -22.38 15.78
C LYS A 89 9.03 -23.85 16.19
N GLN A 90 8.05 -24.47 16.84
CA GLN A 90 8.15 -25.88 17.26
C GLN A 90 8.29 -26.83 16.06
N THR A 91 7.58 -26.56 14.95
CA THR A 91 7.73 -27.35 13.71
C THR A 91 9.13 -27.24 13.11
N ARG A 92 9.84 -26.13 13.30
CA ARG A 92 11.20 -25.93 12.77
C ARG A 92 12.27 -26.62 13.61
N THR A 93 12.10 -26.71 14.94
CA THR A 93 13.10 -27.31 15.84
C THR A 93 12.97 -28.82 15.97
N GLY A 94 11.82 -29.39 15.59
CA GLY A 94 11.59 -30.84 15.59
C GLY A 94 12.01 -31.58 14.31
N SER A 95 12.78 -30.94 13.41
CA SER A 95 13.25 -31.51 12.15
C SER A 95 14.77 -31.65 12.10
#